data_AF-A0A4W3GHL4-F1
#
_entry.id   AF-A0A4W3GHL4-F1
#
_cell.length_a   1.000
_cell.length_b   1.000
_cell.length_c   1.000
_cell.angle_alpha   90.00
_cell.angle_beta   90.00
_cell.angle_gamma   90.00
#
_symmetry.space_group_name_H-M   'P 1'
#
loop_
_entity.id
_entity.type
_entity.pdbx_description
1 polymer ?
#
loop_
_entity_poly.entity_id
_entity_poly.type
_entity_poly.pdbx_seq_one_letter_code
_entity_poly.pdbx_strand_id
1 'polypeptide(L)'
;SWSYELENISKEYVAKCAYESNPNKKENIGENLFTTFNRFRPKAAVDYWHVEGDNFNLNKMKCSSGKDCRRYMQVVCAATESIGCASLLCDTIKGTSLVKSTLLVCYYSPG
;
A
#
# COMPACT_ATOMS: atom_id res chain seq x y z
N SER A 1 -6.13 6.18 -13.48
CA SER A 1 -7.19 5.23 -13.87
C SER A 1 -6.95 3.87 -13.21
N TRP A 2 -7.90 2.94 -13.30
CA TRP A 2 -7.68 1.57 -12.84
C TRP A 2 -6.84 0.78 -13.87
N SER A 3 -5.89 -0.03 -13.41
CA SER A 3 -5.09 -0.93 -14.23
C SER A 3 -5.32 -2.39 -13.83
N TYR A 4 -5.88 -3.18 -14.74
CA TYR A 4 -6.08 -4.62 -14.56
C TYR A 4 -4.76 -5.41 -14.48
N GLU A 5 -3.68 -4.91 -15.10
CA GLU A 5 -2.34 -5.50 -14.97
C GLU A 5 -1.83 -5.36 -13.54
N LEU A 6 -1.91 -4.16 -12.96
CA LEU A 6 -1.50 -3.90 -11.57
C LEU A 6 -2.40 -4.64 -10.57
N GLU A 7 -3.69 -4.79 -10.88
CA GLU A 7 -4.61 -5.60 -10.08
C GLU A 7 -4.18 -7.08 -10.08
N ASN A 8 -3.81 -7.65 -11.23
CA ASN A 8 -3.36 -9.04 -11.31
C ASN A 8 -2.06 -9.27 -10.51
N ILE A 9 -1.09 -8.36 -10.64
CA ILE A 9 0.14 -8.41 -9.83
C ILE A 9 -0.21 -8.29 -8.32
N SER A 10 -1.19 -7.46 -7.97
CA SER A 10 -1.69 -7.34 -6.59
C SER A 10 -2.31 -8.64 -6.09
N LYS A 11 -3.12 -9.33 -6.92
CA LYS A 11 -3.73 -10.63 -6.59
C LYS A 11 -2.68 -11.71 -6.36
N GLU A 12 -1.67 -11.77 -7.22
CA GLU A 12 -0.55 -12.71 -7.07
C GLU A 12 0.24 -12.47 -5.78
N TYR A 13 0.49 -11.20 -5.45
CA TYR A 13 1.28 -10.87 -4.28
C TYR A 13 0.51 -11.05 -2.97
N VAL A 14 -0.75 -10.60 -2.91
CA VAL A 14 -1.57 -10.71 -1.70
C VAL A 14 -1.82 -12.16 -1.29
N ALA A 15 -1.81 -13.10 -2.24
CA ALA A 15 -1.91 -14.54 -2.01
C ALA A 15 -0.75 -15.12 -1.18
N LYS A 16 0.39 -14.41 -1.10
CA LYS A 16 1.54 -14.83 -0.27
C LYS A 16 1.32 -14.55 1.22
N CYS A 17 0.34 -13.73 1.56
CA CYS A 17 0.04 -13.25 2.91
C CYS A 17 1.29 -12.75 3.64
N ALA A 18 2.06 -11.86 3.00
CA ALA A 18 3.28 -11.27 3.55
C ALA A 18 3.16 -9.75 3.66
N TYR A 19 3.54 -9.19 4.81
CA TYR A 19 3.59 -7.75 5.03
C TYR A 19 5.00 -7.22 4.81
N GLU A 20 5.44 -7.27 3.56
CA GLU A 20 6.73 -6.73 3.13
C GLU A 20 6.59 -6.17 1.71
N SER A 21 7.59 -5.43 1.25
CA SER A 21 7.61 -4.93 -0.13
C SER A 21 7.80 -6.10 -1.08
N ASN A 22 7.07 -6.12 -2.21
CA ASN A 22 7.28 -7.14 -3.22
C ASN A 22 8.69 -7.04 -3.83
N PRO A 23 9.57 -8.04 -3.65
CA PRO A 23 10.94 -7.99 -4.15
C PRO A 23 11.02 -8.09 -5.68
N ASN A 24 9.94 -8.55 -6.33
CA ASN A 24 9.91 -8.78 -7.78
C ASN A 24 9.16 -7.66 -8.54
N LYS A 25 8.71 -6.60 -7.85
CA LYS A 25 8.09 -5.47 -8.54
C LYS A 25 9.16 -4.68 -9.32
N LYS A 26 8.78 -4.11 -10.46
CA LYS A 26 9.67 -3.23 -11.24
C LYS A 26 9.97 -1.95 -10.44
N GLU A 27 11.13 -1.35 -10.66
CA GLU A 27 11.57 -0.15 -9.90
C GLU A 27 10.63 1.04 -10.02
N ASN A 28 9.91 1.17 -11.14
CA ASN A 28 8.96 2.25 -11.43
C ASN A 28 7.51 1.92 -10.99
N ILE A 29 7.36 0.94 -10.10
CA ILE A 29 6.08 0.54 -9.54
C ILE A 29 6.05 0.87 -8.05
N GLY A 30 5.22 1.85 -7.73
CA GLY A 30 4.88 2.24 -6.37
C GLY A 30 4.03 1.18 -5.68
N GLU A 31 4.03 1.17 -4.35
CA GLU A 31 3.34 0.13 -3.58
C GLU A 31 2.85 0.67 -2.23
N ASN A 32 1.61 0.33 -1.88
CA ASN A 32 1.08 0.50 -0.53
C ASN A 32 0.44 -0.79 -0.03
N LEU A 33 0.76 -1.14 1.22
CA LEU A 33 0.15 -2.25 1.96
C LEU A 33 -0.69 -1.72 3.12
N PHE A 34 -1.79 -2.43 3.41
CA PHE A 34 -2.68 -2.16 4.53
C PHE A 34 -3.20 -3.46 5.12
N THR A 35 -3.37 -3.50 6.44
CA THR A 35 -3.97 -4.64 7.14
C THR A 35 -5.09 -4.21 8.05
N THR A 36 -6.07 -5.09 8.25
CA THR A 36 -7.15 -4.84 9.21
C THR A 36 -7.77 -6.14 9.73
N PHE A 37 -8.16 -6.13 11.00
CA PHE A 37 -9.03 -7.15 11.61
C PHE A 37 -10.52 -6.85 11.41
N ASN A 38 -10.85 -5.61 11.06
CA ASN A 38 -12.22 -5.16 10.88
C ASN A 38 -12.74 -5.56 9.51
N ARG A 39 -14.05 -5.39 9.30
CA ARG A 39 -14.64 -5.51 7.96
C ARG A 39 -13.88 -4.62 6.98
N PHE A 40 -13.27 -5.24 5.98
CA PHE A 40 -12.49 -4.53 4.98
C PHE A 40 -13.33 -3.51 4.21
N ARG A 41 -12.79 -2.29 4.11
CA ARG A 41 -13.32 -1.20 3.30
C ARG A 41 -12.14 -0.48 2.63
N PRO A 42 -12.10 -0.35 1.30
CA PRO A 42 -11.01 0.34 0.61
C PRO A 42 -10.73 1.75 1.15
N LYS A 43 -11.79 2.50 1.50
CA LYS A 43 -11.66 3.85 2.08
C LYS A 43 -10.80 3.86 3.35
N ALA A 44 -10.90 2.85 4.21
CA ALA A 44 -10.12 2.81 5.45
C ALA A 44 -8.61 2.72 5.18
N ALA A 45 -8.20 2.01 4.12
CA ALA A 45 -6.80 1.94 3.71
C ALA A 45 -6.31 3.29 3.19
N VAL A 46 -7.10 3.95 2.33
CA VAL A 46 -6.76 5.27 1.78
C VAL A 46 -6.68 6.32 2.88
N ASP A 47 -7.63 6.34 3.81
CA ASP A 47 -7.61 7.26 4.97
C ASP A 47 -6.36 7.01 5.83
N TYR A 48 -6.05 5.74 6.12
CA TYR A 48 -4.86 5.36 6.89
C TYR A 48 -3.56 5.84 6.23
N TRP A 49 -3.42 5.65 4.91
CA TRP A 49 -2.25 6.15 4.17
C TRP A 49 -2.21 7.67 4.12
N HIS A 50 -3.37 8.31 3.99
CA HIS A 50 -3.46 9.77 3.92
C HIS A 50 -3.07 10.46 5.23
N VAL A 51 -3.42 9.88 6.38
CA VAL A 51 -3.07 10.40 7.72
C VAL A 51 -1.55 10.49 7.92
N GLU A 52 -0.75 9.69 7.22
CA GLU A 52 0.72 9.86 7.28
C GLU A 52 1.19 11.22 6.72
N GLY A 53 0.30 11.97 6.04
CA GLY A 53 0.55 13.36 5.63
C GLY A 53 0.87 14.30 6.80
N ASP A 54 0.37 14.00 8.00
CA ASP A 54 0.71 14.74 9.23
C ASP A 54 2.21 14.66 9.55
N ASN A 55 2.90 13.63 9.05
CA ASN A 55 4.34 13.46 9.17
C ASN A 55 5.13 14.15 8.04
N PHE A 56 4.49 14.59 6.96
CA PHE A 56 5.16 15.18 5.81
C PHE A 56 5.50 16.67 6.03
N ASN A 57 6.76 17.03 5.86
CA ASN A 57 7.21 18.41 5.95
C ASN A 57 7.22 19.05 4.56
N LEU A 58 6.19 19.86 4.27
CA LEU A 58 6.05 20.54 2.98
C LEU A 58 7.25 21.43 2.62
N ASN A 59 7.84 22.14 3.60
CA ASN A 59 8.98 23.02 3.34
C ASN A 59 10.24 22.25 2.93
N LYS A 60 10.40 21.02 3.42
CA LYS A 60 11.56 20.15 3.11
C LYS A 60 11.26 19.10 2.04
N MET A 61 10.01 19.01 1.59
CA MET A 61 9.51 18.00 0.67
C MET A 61 9.90 16.57 1.08
N LYS A 62 9.85 16.26 2.38
CA LYS A 62 10.20 14.95 2.93
C LYS A 62 9.51 14.67 4.25
N CYS A 63 9.51 13.41 4.68
CA CYS A 63 9.03 13.05 6.01
C CYS A 63 9.84 13.78 7.09
N SER A 64 9.14 14.20 8.14
CA SER A 64 9.74 14.72 9.36
C SER A 64 10.70 13.69 9.97
N SER A 65 11.72 14.17 10.68
CA SER A 65 12.77 13.29 11.20
C SER A 65 12.19 12.20 12.10
N GLY A 66 12.56 10.94 11.84
CA GLY A 66 12.08 9.77 12.58
C GLY A 66 10.64 9.36 12.30
N LYS A 67 9.98 9.95 11.28
CA LYS A 67 8.61 9.61 10.88
C LYS A 67 8.58 8.93 9.52
N ASP A 68 7.59 8.07 9.31
CA ASP A 68 7.27 7.50 8.00
C ASP A 68 6.05 8.22 7.42
N CYS A 69 6.15 8.53 6.13
CA CYS A 69 5.10 9.17 5.35
C CYS A 69 5.08 8.67 3.90
N ARG A 70 5.76 7.55 3.63
CA ARG A 70 5.92 7.01 2.28
C ARG A 70 4.58 6.63 1.66
N ARG A 71 3.60 6.16 2.44
CA ARG A 71 2.30 5.77 1.90
C ARG A 71 1.48 6.99 1.49
N TYR A 72 1.54 8.05 2.29
CA TYR A 72 0.99 9.35 1.92
C TYR A 72 1.61 9.86 0.63
N MET A 73 2.95 9.91 0.56
CA MET A 73 3.66 10.38 -0.63
C MET A 73 3.28 9.60 -1.89
N GLN A 74 3.08 8.28 -1.79
CA GLN A 74 2.59 7.46 -2.89
C GLN A 74 1.16 7.84 -3.30
N VAL A 75 0.25 8.04 -2.34
CA VAL A 75 -1.14 8.41 -2.60
C VAL A 75 -1.24 9.76 -3.34
N VAL A 76 -0.38 10.72 -3.00
CA VAL A 76 -0.37 12.06 -3.60
C VAL A 76 0.68 12.23 -4.70
N CYS A 77 1.26 11.13 -5.20
CA CYS A 77 2.28 11.19 -6.24
C CYS A 77 1.68 11.70 -7.56
N ALA A 78 2.09 12.90 -7.98
CA ALA A 78 1.57 13.54 -9.19
C ALA A 78 1.91 12.80 -10.48
N ALA A 79 2.98 12.00 -10.49
CA ALA A 79 3.39 11.20 -11.64
C ALA A 79 2.59 9.90 -11.78
N THR A 80 1.84 9.49 -10.76
CA THR A 80 1.07 8.26 -10.81
C THR A 80 -0.18 8.43 -11.66
N GLU A 81 -0.26 7.62 -12.73
CA GLU A 81 -1.36 7.66 -13.67
C GLU A 81 -2.37 6.53 -13.44
N SER A 82 -1.90 5.39 -12.92
CA SER A 82 -2.69 4.18 -12.78
C SER A 82 -2.47 3.46 -11.46
N ILE A 83 -3.51 2.75 -11.00
CA ILE A 83 -3.51 1.96 -9.77
C ILE A 83 -4.24 0.64 -10.01
N GLY A 84 -3.77 -0.44 -9.38
CA GLY A 84 -4.52 -1.68 -9.24
C GLY A 84 -4.27 -2.30 -7.89
N CYS A 85 -5.30 -2.91 -7.29
CA CYS A 85 -5.24 -3.41 -5.92
C CYS A 85 -5.93 -4.77 -5.78
N ALA A 86 -5.54 -5.53 -4.76
CA ALA A 86 -6.22 -6.75 -4.35
C ALA A 86 -6.14 -6.95 -2.84
N SER A 87 -7.19 -7.58 -2.27
CA SER A 87 -7.24 -7.91 -0.85
C SER A 87 -7.52 -9.39 -0.63
N LEU A 88 -6.93 -9.97 0.43
CA LEU A 88 -7.18 -11.34 0.86
C LEU A 88 -7.29 -11.43 2.38
N LEU A 89 -8.22 -12.24 2.88
CA LEU A 89 -8.25 -12.63 4.29
C LEU A 89 -7.19 -13.71 4.52
N CYS A 90 -6.17 -13.38 5.31
CA CYS A 90 -5.06 -14.25 5.62
C CYS A 90 -5.23 -14.86 7.01
N ASP A 91 -4.96 -16.17 7.13
CA ASP A 91 -4.94 -16.86 8.43
C ASP A 91 -3.82 -16.33 9.32
N THR A 92 -2.65 -16.12 8.72
CA THR A 92 -1.49 -15.45 9.31
C THR A 92 -0.89 -14.51 8.28
N ILE A 93 -0.40 -13.36 8.70
CA ILE A 93 0.33 -12.43 7.84
C ILE A 93 1.81 -12.47 8.21
N LYS A 94 2.64 -13.04 7.34
CA LYS A 94 4.09 -13.17 7.51
C LYS A 94 4.73 -11.79 7.71
N GLY A 95 5.74 -11.73 8.58
CA GLY A 95 6.38 -10.47 8.99
C GLY A 95 5.60 -9.69 10.06
N THR A 96 4.47 -10.22 10.55
CA THR A 96 3.66 -9.61 11.61
C THR A 96 3.18 -10.68 12.61
N SER A 97 2.57 -10.26 13.71
CA SER A 97 1.85 -11.13 14.64
C SER A 97 0.34 -11.23 14.32
N LEU A 98 -0.10 -10.71 13.17
CA LEU A 98 -1.51 -10.63 12.79
C LEU A 98 -2.04 -11.99 12.34
N VAL A 99 -3.22 -12.36 12.84
CA VAL A 99 -3.96 -13.57 12.48
C VAL A 99 -5.36 -13.21 12.02
N LYS A 100 -5.97 -14.05 11.16
CA LYS A 100 -7.34 -13.86 10.62
C LYS A 100 -7.62 -12.41 10.21
N SER A 101 -6.68 -11.83 9.46
CA SER A 101 -6.65 -10.41 9.11
C SER A 101 -6.69 -10.22 7.60
N THR A 102 -7.38 -9.19 7.12
CA THR A 102 -7.33 -8.84 5.71
C THR A 102 -6.04 -8.07 5.41
N LEU A 103 -5.30 -8.53 4.40
CA LEU A 103 -4.22 -7.80 3.75
C LEU A 103 -4.74 -7.17 2.46
N LEU A 104 -4.44 -5.90 2.24
CA LEU A 104 -4.62 -5.18 0.97
C LEU A 104 -3.24 -4.81 0.43
N VAL A 105 -3.04 -5.05 -0.86
CA VAL A 105 -1.88 -4.63 -1.64
C VAL A 105 -2.39 -3.77 -2.79
N CYS A 106 -1.78 -2.60 -2.99
CA CYS A 106 -2.01 -1.73 -4.13
C CYS A 106 -0.68 -1.40 -4.81
N TYR A 107 -0.64 -1.54 -6.13
CA TYR A 107 0.46 -1.07 -6.96
C TYR A 107 0.06 0.15 -7.78
N TYR A 108 1.03 1.02 -8.03
CA TYR A 108 0.88 2.31 -8.69
C TYR A 108 1.87 2.42 -9.85
N SER A 109 1.45 2.96 -11.00
CA SER A 109 2.34 3.16 -12.14
C SER A 109 2.01 4.45 -12.91
N PRO A 110 3.03 5.26 -13.28
CA PRO A 110 4.36 5.27 -12.69
C PRO A 110 4.30 5.47 -11.17
N GLY A 111 5.26 4.92 -10.44
CA GLY A 111 5.32 5.05 -8.99
C GLY A 111 6.74 4.99 -8.46
#